data_AF-A0A671TFW6-F1
#
_entry.id   AF-A0A671TFW6-F1
#
_cell.length_a   1.000
_cell.length_b   1.000
_cell.length_c   1.000
_cell.angle_alpha   90.00
_cell.angle_beta   90.00
_cell.angle_gamma   90.00
#
_symmetry.space_group_name_H-M   'P 1'
#
loop_
_entity.id
_entity.type
_entity.pdbx_description
1 polymer ?
#
loop_
_entity_poly.entity_id
_entity_poly.type
_entity_poly.pdbx_seq_one_letter_code
_entity_poly.pdbx_strand_id
1 'polypeptide(L)'
;MSVALSRCLCRVLSRQTAPSSFLLGEHHHAVRSPWFAPVMTLKTSAPLRAEPKKKKKVDPRREQLARERLRKKLKRLEKVPPEFIPIEDFITPAKCLDETRERSAPKLSFEESERRAMMLKEWCRYKQDQHMAEMEAVELALEAQREALEELKLESEELYQAALKPDPLLFPFTHEGPTHTPPITQYEAPDGKYTDITKVYTQ
;
A
#
# COMPACT_ATOMS: atom_id res chain seq x y z
N MET A 1 46.19 -30.39 -7.37
CA MET A 1 46.42 -28.95 -7.66
C MET A 1 45.25 -28.18 -7.06
N SER A 2 45.40 -27.81 -5.78
CA SER A 2 44.36 -27.18 -4.96
C SER A 2 44.37 -25.67 -5.18
N VAL A 3 43.25 -25.07 -5.58
CA VAL A 3 43.11 -23.62 -5.71
C VAL A 3 42.16 -23.14 -4.62
N ALA A 4 42.72 -22.77 -3.48
CA ALA A 4 42.02 -22.12 -2.40
C ALA A 4 41.81 -20.63 -2.74
N LEU A 5 40.57 -20.22 -3.00
CA LEU A 5 40.20 -18.82 -3.17
C LEU A 5 39.92 -18.20 -1.80
N SER A 6 40.97 -17.63 -1.21
CA SER A 6 40.94 -16.80 -0.01
C SER A 6 40.21 -15.48 -0.27
N ARG A 7 39.06 -15.26 0.39
CA ARG A 7 38.35 -13.97 0.41
C ARG A 7 38.76 -13.16 1.64
N CYS A 8 39.75 -12.29 1.47
CA CYS A 8 40.12 -11.26 2.45
C CYS A 8 39.13 -10.09 2.37
N LEU A 9 38.33 -9.88 3.42
CA LEU A 9 37.52 -8.66 3.60
C LEU A 9 38.34 -7.61 4.35
N CYS A 10 38.79 -6.58 3.63
CA CYS A 10 39.42 -5.39 4.22
C CYS A 10 38.35 -4.52 4.89
N ARG A 11 38.32 -4.50 6.22
CA ARG A 11 37.60 -3.50 7.02
C ARG A 11 38.38 -2.18 6.99
N VAL A 12 37.89 -1.20 6.24
CA VAL A 12 38.37 0.19 6.31
C VAL A 12 37.69 0.87 7.50
N LEU A 13 38.41 0.96 8.62
CA LEU A 13 38.09 1.86 9.73
C LEU A 13 38.85 3.16 9.50
N SER A 14 38.17 4.19 9.01
CA SER A 14 38.72 5.54 8.97
C SER A 14 38.77 6.11 10.38
N ARG A 15 39.97 6.12 10.96
CA ARG A 15 40.32 6.97 12.10
C ARG A 15 40.27 8.42 11.66
N GLN A 16 39.44 9.24 12.31
CA GLN A 16 39.60 10.69 12.25
C GLN A 16 40.25 11.17 13.55
N THR A 17 41.35 11.88 13.34
CA THR A 17 42.21 12.55 14.30
C THR A 17 41.53 13.79 14.86
N ALA A 18 41.67 13.97 16.18
CA ALA A 18 41.25 15.16 16.89
C ALA A 18 42.02 16.42 16.45
N PRO A 19 41.37 17.60 16.47
CA PRO A 19 42.03 18.85 16.77
C PRO A 19 41.70 19.29 18.19
N SER A 20 42.75 19.59 18.93
CA SER A 20 42.72 20.33 20.18
C SER A 20 42.28 21.77 19.94
N SER A 21 41.36 22.26 20.77
CA SER A 21 41.42 23.65 21.23
C SER A 21 40.70 23.76 22.57
N PHE A 22 41.43 24.34 23.51
CA PHE A 22 41.01 24.74 24.84
C PHE A 22 39.85 25.73 24.76
N LEU A 23 38.92 25.65 25.72
CA LEU A 23 38.67 26.68 26.75
C LEU A 23 37.31 26.43 27.44
N LEU A 24 37.39 26.17 28.74
CA LEU A 24 36.66 26.84 29.82
C LEU A 24 35.17 27.18 29.63
N GLY A 25 34.34 26.69 30.56
CA GLY A 25 33.13 27.42 30.96
C GLY A 25 31.84 26.61 31.00
N GLU A 26 31.62 25.99 32.15
CA GLU A 26 30.33 25.74 32.81
C GLU A 26 29.04 25.92 32.00
N HIS A 27 28.33 24.80 31.84
CA HIS A 27 26.91 24.77 31.52
C HIS A 27 26.07 25.39 32.65
N HIS A 28 25.68 26.65 32.48
CA HIS A 28 24.47 27.16 33.12
C HIS A 28 23.33 27.16 32.11
N HIS A 29 22.47 26.14 32.19
CA HIS A 29 21.12 26.22 31.69
C HIS A 29 20.36 27.29 32.50
N ALA A 30 20.49 28.54 32.10
CA ALA A 30 19.59 29.58 32.57
C ALA A 30 18.21 29.32 31.96
N VAL A 31 17.39 28.57 32.69
CA VAL A 31 15.93 28.56 32.52
C VAL A 31 15.50 30.03 32.57
N ARG A 32 15.22 30.59 31.39
CA ARG A 32 14.76 31.97 31.24
C ARG A 32 13.35 32.03 31.80
N SER A 33 13.24 32.20 33.11
CA SER A 33 11.95 32.41 33.75
C SER A 33 11.28 33.64 33.13
N PRO A 34 9.97 33.62 32.88
CA PRO A 34 9.25 34.79 32.36
C PRO A 34 9.32 36.02 33.29
N TRP A 35 9.81 35.82 34.52
CA TRP A 35 9.72 36.76 35.63
C TRP A 35 11.02 37.54 35.86
N PHE A 36 12.15 37.14 35.26
CA PHE A 36 13.38 37.92 35.28
C PHE A 36 13.50 38.78 34.02
N ALA A 37 12.83 39.93 34.04
CA ALA A 37 13.14 41.02 33.13
C ALA A 37 14.38 41.78 33.66
N PRO A 38 15.48 41.89 32.90
CA PRO A 38 16.61 42.70 33.32
C PRO A 38 16.17 44.15 33.54
N VAL A 39 16.49 44.72 34.70
CA VAL A 39 16.11 46.08 35.15
C VAL A 39 16.44 47.17 34.12
N MET A 40 17.40 46.93 33.22
CA MET A 40 17.77 47.85 32.14
C MET A 40 16.73 48.02 31.03
N THR A 41 15.64 47.25 31.00
CA THR A 41 14.52 47.46 30.06
C THR A 41 13.35 48.25 30.67
N LEU A 42 13.44 48.66 31.94
CA LEU A 42 12.46 49.56 32.56
C LEU A 42 12.60 50.97 31.96
N LYS A 43 11.83 51.23 30.90
CA LYS A 43 11.62 52.59 30.42
C LYS A 43 10.74 53.33 31.44
N THR A 44 11.35 54.17 32.27
CA THR A 44 10.67 55.02 33.26
C THR A 44 9.96 56.23 32.65
N SER A 45 10.02 56.41 31.33
CA SER A 45 9.21 57.42 30.64
C SER A 45 7.73 57.02 30.68
N ALA A 46 6.87 57.93 31.13
CA ALA A 46 5.42 57.77 31.07
C ALA A 46 5.01 57.29 29.66
N PRO A 47 4.15 56.25 29.51
CA PRO A 47 3.68 55.82 28.21
C PRO A 47 2.88 56.97 27.62
N LEU A 48 3.52 57.74 26.73
CA LEU A 48 2.83 58.68 25.87
C LEU A 48 1.76 57.86 25.17
N ARG A 49 0.48 58.18 25.43
CA ARG A 49 -0.69 57.62 24.75
C ARG A 49 -0.67 58.06 23.28
N ALA A 50 0.35 57.64 22.54
CA ALA A 50 0.37 57.72 21.11
C ALA A 50 -0.69 56.75 20.61
N GLU A 51 -1.57 57.22 19.73
CA GLU A 51 -2.63 56.41 19.14
C GLU A 51 -2.07 55.08 18.62
N PRO A 52 -2.76 53.94 18.85
CA PRO A 52 -2.31 52.65 18.37
C PRO A 52 -2.17 52.71 16.84
N LYS A 53 -0.93 52.81 16.35
CA LYS A 53 -0.65 52.80 14.92
C LYS A 53 -1.18 51.48 14.36
N LYS A 54 -2.12 51.57 13.41
CA LYS A 54 -2.71 50.41 12.73
C LYS A 54 -1.59 49.47 12.29
N LYS A 55 -1.62 48.20 12.75
CA LYS A 55 -0.68 47.19 12.29
C LYS A 55 -0.80 47.11 10.77
N LYS A 56 0.29 47.40 10.06
CA LYS A 56 0.31 47.34 8.60
C LYS A 56 -0.02 45.91 8.18
N LYS A 57 -0.91 45.78 7.17
CA LYS A 57 -1.22 44.49 6.55
C LYS A 57 0.10 43.85 6.08
N VAL A 58 0.21 42.53 6.24
CA VAL A 58 1.41 41.77 5.87
C VAL A 58 1.84 42.14 4.45
N ASP A 59 3.15 42.38 4.28
CA ASP A 59 3.69 42.80 2.99
C ASP A 59 3.37 41.75 1.91
N PRO A 60 2.79 42.14 0.76
CA PRO A 60 2.43 41.20 -0.30
C PRO A 60 3.65 40.41 -0.84
N ARG A 61 4.86 40.99 -0.73
CA ARG A 61 6.11 40.32 -1.09
C ARG A 61 6.43 39.11 -0.21
N ARG A 62 6.08 39.14 1.08
CA ARG A 62 6.28 38.00 2.00
C ARG A 62 5.37 36.84 1.63
N GLU A 63 4.13 37.14 1.24
CA GLU A 63 3.18 36.13 0.77
C GLU A 63 3.60 35.51 -0.57
N GLN A 64 4.11 36.32 -1.51
CA GLN A 64 4.63 35.82 -2.79
C GLN A 64 5.82 34.87 -2.61
N LEU A 65 6.81 35.24 -1.79
CA LEU A 65 7.95 34.39 -1.48
C LEU A 65 7.53 33.09 -0.76
N ALA A 66 6.54 33.16 0.13
CA ALA A 66 5.98 31.97 0.77
C ALA A 66 5.31 31.04 -0.25
N ARG A 67 4.52 31.58 -1.17
CA ARG A 67 3.89 30.82 -2.28
C ARG A 67 4.94 30.15 -3.17
N GLU A 68 6.02 30.84 -3.52
CA GLU A 68 7.09 30.27 -4.34
C GLU A 68 7.85 29.16 -3.61
N ARG A 69 8.11 29.31 -2.31
CA ARG A 69 8.72 28.26 -1.49
C ARG A 69 7.82 27.03 -1.40
N LEU A 70 6.51 27.22 -1.22
CA LEU A 70 5.54 26.13 -1.23
C LEU A 70 5.47 25.43 -2.59
N ARG A 71 5.42 26.18 -3.70
CA ARG A 71 5.49 25.62 -5.05
C ARG A 71 6.74 24.78 -5.28
N LYS A 72 7.90 25.24 -4.80
CA LYS A 72 9.15 24.47 -4.90
C LYS A 72 9.12 23.19 -4.05
N LYS A 73 8.46 23.21 -2.89
CA LYS A 73 8.26 22.02 -2.04
C LYS A 73 7.30 21.02 -2.68
N LEU A 74 6.18 21.47 -3.23
CA LEU A 74 5.24 20.63 -3.98
C LEU A 74 5.93 19.98 -5.18
N LYS A 75 6.65 20.75 -6.00
CA LYS A 75 7.45 20.21 -7.11
C LYS A 75 8.56 19.24 -6.68
N ARG A 76 8.96 19.22 -5.41
CA ARG A 76 9.91 18.24 -4.87
C ARG A 76 9.18 16.99 -4.39
N LEU A 77 8.03 17.15 -3.74
CA LEU A 77 7.18 16.03 -3.30
C LEU A 77 6.58 15.29 -4.49
N GLU A 78 6.09 15.98 -5.51
CA GLU A 78 5.59 15.40 -6.77
C GLU A 78 6.67 14.61 -7.53
N LYS A 79 7.95 14.93 -7.31
CA LYS A 79 9.07 14.19 -7.92
C LYS A 79 9.42 12.91 -7.16
N VAL A 80 9.02 12.81 -5.88
CA VAL A 80 9.20 11.58 -5.11
C VAL A 80 8.10 10.62 -5.53
N PRO A 81 8.43 9.44 -6.08
CA PRO A 81 7.42 8.46 -6.43
C PRO A 81 6.70 7.99 -5.16
N PRO A 82 5.37 7.84 -5.17
CA PRO A 82 4.65 7.32 -4.02
C PRO A 82 5.04 5.87 -3.77
N GLU A 83 5.24 5.51 -2.51
CA GLU A 83 5.47 4.12 -2.09
C GLU A 83 4.14 3.36 -2.03
N PHE A 84 4.11 2.12 -2.52
CA PHE A 84 2.89 1.32 -2.45
C PHE A 84 2.63 0.81 -1.03
N ILE A 85 1.35 0.76 -0.65
CA ILE A 85 0.93 0.11 0.59
C ILE A 85 1.34 -1.37 0.52
N PRO A 86 2.05 -1.90 1.53
CA PRO A 86 2.50 -3.29 1.50
C PRO A 86 1.32 -4.25 1.61
N ILE A 87 1.38 -5.36 0.86
CA ILE A 87 0.41 -6.45 0.94
C ILE A 87 0.85 -7.39 2.07
N GLU A 88 0.13 -7.33 3.20
CA GLU A 88 0.49 -8.08 4.41
C GLU A 88 0.53 -9.60 4.17
N ASP A 89 -0.36 -10.14 3.34
CA ASP A 89 -0.47 -11.59 3.08
C ASP A 89 0.73 -12.17 2.33
N PHE A 90 1.43 -11.36 1.53
CA PHE A 90 2.64 -11.80 0.83
C PHE A 90 3.88 -11.79 1.73
N ILE A 91 3.86 -11.00 2.80
CA ILE A 91 5.00 -10.84 3.69
C ILE A 91 4.88 -11.89 4.80
N THR A 92 5.82 -12.83 4.85
CA THR A 92 5.84 -13.82 5.94
C THR A 92 6.06 -13.11 7.28
N PRO A 93 5.13 -13.23 8.25
CA PRO A 93 5.28 -12.56 9.53
C PRO A 93 6.39 -13.22 10.35
N ALA A 94 7.09 -12.43 11.15
CA ALA A 94 8.21 -12.91 11.98
C ALA A 94 7.85 -14.08 12.91
N LYS A 95 6.57 -14.18 13.32
CA LYS A 95 6.04 -15.27 14.15
C LYS A 95 6.09 -16.66 13.47
N CYS A 96 6.23 -16.71 12.14
CA CYS A 96 6.35 -17.95 11.38
C CYS A 96 7.80 -18.40 11.20
N LEU A 97 8.78 -17.54 11.51
CA LEU A 97 10.21 -17.85 11.42
C LEU A 97 10.76 -18.54 12.68
N ASP A 98 9.91 -18.72 13.69
CA ASP A 98 10.27 -19.37 14.95
C ASP A 98 10.31 -20.89 14.80
N GLU A 99 11.52 -21.47 14.86
CA GLU A 99 11.79 -22.91 14.72
C GLU A 99 11.08 -23.75 15.80
N THR A 100 10.74 -23.17 16.95
CA THR A 100 10.01 -23.91 18.01
C THR A 100 8.60 -24.34 17.58
N ARG A 101 8.06 -23.71 16.54
CA ARG A 101 6.74 -24.00 15.97
C ARG A 101 6.80 -25.01 14.83
N GLU A 102 8.00 -25.44 14.43
CA GLU A 102 8.19 -26.43 13.38
C GLU A 102 7.67 -27.80 13.82
N ARG A 103 6.90 -28.46 12.95
CA ARG A 103 6.44 -29.83 13.15
C ARG A 103 7.28 -30.75 12.28
N SER A 104 7.84 -31.81 12.85
CA SER A 104 8.62 -32.78 12.08
C SER A 104 7.74 -33.49 11.05
N ALA A 105 8.23 -33.56 9.81
CA ALA A 105 7.51 -34.23 8.74
C ALA A 105 7.54 -35.76 8.95
N PRO A 106 6.39 -36.46 8.91
CA PRO A 106 6.37 -37.92 8.95
C PRO A 106 6.96 -38.49 7.65
N LYS A 107 7.71 -39.59 7.77
CA LYS A 107 8.16 -40.36 6.60
C LYS A 107 6.96 -41.09 6.02
N LEU A 108 6.65 -40.83 4.76
CA LEU A 108 5.57 -41.51 4.05
C LEU A 108 6.00 -42.93 3.69
N SER A 109 5.06 -43.87 3.77
CA SER A 109 5.28 -45.22 3.25
C SER A 109 5.27 -45.20 1.71
N PHE A 110 5.89 -46.22 1.10
CA PHE A 110 5.90 -46.35 -0.36
C PHE A 110 4.47 -46.40 -0.93
N GLU A 111 3.59 -47.21 -0.33
CA GLU A 111 2.19 -47.34 -0.75
C GLU A 111 1.44 -46.00 -0.71
N GLU A 112 1.64 -45.19 0.35
CA GLU A 112 1.02 -43.87 0.44
C GLU A 112 1.53 -42.92 -0.64
N SER A 113 2.82 -42.96 -0.94
CA SER A 113 3.42 -42.13 -1.99
C SER A 113 2.88 -42.50 -3.38
N GLU A 114 2.72 -43.79 -3.67
CA GLU A 114 2.15 -44.27 -4.92
C GLU A 114 0.66 -43.93 -5.03
N ARG A 115 -0.12 -44.11 -3.96
CA ARG A 115 -1.54 -43.71 -3.93
C ARG A 115 -1.72 -42.23 -4.23
N ARG A 116 -0.90 -41.35 -3.63
CA ARG A 116 -0.93 -39.91 -3.92
C ARG A 116 -0.55 -39.61 -5.36
N ALA A 117 0.49 -40.26 -5.89
CA ALA A 117 0.91 -40.06 -7.27
C ALA A 117 -0.16 -40.51 -8.28
N MET A 118 -0.85 -41.63 -8.01
CA MET A 118 -1.96 -42.11 -8.83
C MET A 118 -3.15 -41.15 -8.79
N MET A 119 -3.55 -40.71 -7.60
CA MET A 119 -4.61 -39.72 -7.40
C MET A 119 -4.32 -38.40 -8.14
N LEU A 120 -3.08 -37.92 -8.11
CA LEU A 120 -2.69 -36.71 -8.84
C LEU A 120 -2.79 -36.89 -10.36
N LYS A 121 -2.43 -38.07 -10.89
CA LYS A 121 -2.60 -38.37 -12.33
C LYS A 121 -4.07 -38.36 -12.73
N GLU A 122 -4.94 -38.97 -11.92
CA GLU A 122 -6.38 -38.97 -12.14
C GLU A 122 -6.96 -37.55 -12.06
N TRP A 123 -6.53 -36.77 -11.07
CA TRP A 123 -6.92 -35.37 -10.93
C TRP A 123 -6.52 -34.52 -12.13
N CYS A 124 -5.30 -34.71 -12.65
CA CYS A 124 -4.85 -34.01 -13.85
C CYS A 124 -5.71 -34.35 -15.07
N ARG A 125 -6.04 -35.63 -15.28
CA ARG A 125 -6.95 -36.06 -16.36
C ARG A 125 -8.33 -35.44 -16.19
N TYR A 126 -8.91 -35.53 -15.00
CA TYR A 126 -10.20 -34.94 -14.70
C TYR A 126 -10.24 -33.43 -14.96
N LYS A 127 -9.20 -32.70 -14.53
CA LYS A 127 -9.11 -31.25 -14.77
C LYS A 127 -8.91 -30.89 -16.23
N GLN A 128 -8.20 -31.73 -16.98
CA GLN A 128 -8.09 -31.57 -18.42
C GLN A 128 -9.44 -31.74 -19.10
N ASP A 129 -10.20 -32.79 -18.74
CA ASP A 129 -11.54 -33.04 -19.30
C ASP A 129 -12.51 -31.89 -18.97
N GLN A 130 -12.48 -31.38 -17.73
CA GLN A 130 -13.26 -30.19 -17.36
C GLN A 130 -12.90 -28.96 -18.20
N HIS A 131 -11.60 -28.70 -18.37
CA HIS A 131 -11.13 -27.57 -19.16
C HIS A 131 -11.55 -27.69 -20.64
N MET A 132 -11.43 -28.89 -21.23
CA MET A 132 -11.87 -29.12 -22.61
C MET A 132 -13.36 -28.87 -22.77
N ALA A 133 -14.19 -29.37 -21.84
CA ALA A 133 -15.64 -29.13 -21.87
C ALA A 133 -16.01 -27.65 -21.71
N GLU A 134 -15.30 -26.91 -20.84
CA GLU A 134 -15.48 -25.46 -20.70
C GLU A 134 -15.10 -24.71 -21.99
N MET A 135 -13.99 -25.09 -22.62
CA MET A 135 -13.55 -24.48 -23.88
C MET A 135 -14.55 -24.76 -25.01
N GLU A 136 -15.01 -26.00 -25.16
CA GLU A 136 -16.04 -26.38 -26.13
C GLU A 136 -17.33 -25.57 -25.91
N ALA A 137 -17.78 -25.41 -24.66
CA ALA A 137 -18.97 -24.61 -24.35
C ALA A 137 -18.80 -23.11 -24.72
N VAL A 138 -17.62 -22.55 -24.49
CA VAL A 138 -17.29 -21.17 -24.88
C VAL A 138 -17.25 -21.02 -26.41
N GLU A 139 -16.62 -21.98 -27.11
CA GLU A 139 -16.55 -21.99 -28.57
C GLU A 139 -17.95 -22.04 -29.18
N LEU A 140 -18.80 -22.95 -28.71
CA LEU A 140 -20.20 -23.05 -29.16
C LEU A 140 -20.99 -21.76 -28.90
N ALA A 141 -20.81 -21.14 -27.73
CA ALA A 141 -21.48 -19.87 -27.42
C ALA A 141 -21.02 -18.73 -28.34
N LEU A 142 -19.73 -18.70 -28.71
CA LEU A 142 -19.19 -17.70 -29.64
C LEU A 142 -19.65 -17.94 -31.08
N GLU A 143 -19.71 -19.20 -31.53
CA GLU A 143 -20.24 -19.56 -32.85
C GLU A 143 -21.70 -19.16 -32.97
N ALA A 144 -22.53 -19.52 -31.99
CA ALA A 144 -23.94 -19.14 -31.95
C ALA A 144 -24.12 -17.61 -31.93
N GLN A 145 -23.27 -16.87 -31.20
CA GLN A 145 -23.29 -15.41 -31.21
C GLN A 145 -22.96 -14.84 -32.60
N ARG A 146 -21.99 -15.42 -33.32
CA ARG A 146 -21.59 -14.97 -34.66
C ARG A 146 -22.70 -15.23 -35.68
N GLU A 147 -23.25 -16.44 -35.70
CA GLU A 147 -24.36 -16.82 -36.58
C GLU A 147 -25.56 -15.89 -36.36
N ALA A 148 -25.95 -15.65 -35.10
CA ALA A 148 -27.04 -14.73 -34.76
C ALA A 148 -26.80 -13.29 -35.26
N LEU A 149 -25.54 -12.82 -35.24
CA LEU A 149 -25.19 -11.48 -35.75
C LEU A 149 -25.19 -11.43 -37.29
N GLU A 150 -24.81 -12.51 -37.96
CA GLU A 150 -24.87 -12.61 -39.42
C GLU A 150 -26.33 -12.62 -39.91
N GLU A 151 -27.20 -13.41 -39.26
CA GLU A 151 -28.64 -13.43 -39.54
C GLU A 151 -29.27 -12.05 -39.27
N LEU A 152 -28.99 -11.44 -38.12
CA LEU A 152 -29.50 -10.11 -37.78
C LEU A 152 -29.13 -9.06 -38.81
N LYS A 153 -27.91 -9.14 -39.38
CA LYS A 153 -27.44 -8.23 -40.43
C LYS A 153 -28.21 -8.40 -41.73
N LEU A 154 -28.59 -9.63 -42.09
CA LEU A 154 -29.40 -9.90 -43.29
C LEU A 154 -30.83 -9.40 -43.12
N GLU A 155 -31.39 -9.48 -41.92
CA GLU A 155 -32.75 -9.01 -41.61
C GLU A 155 -32.83 -7.49 -41.45
N SER A 156 -31.91 -6.88 -40.69
CA SER A 156 -31.92 -5.44 -40.40
C SER A 156 -30.55 -4.87 -40.01
N GLU A 157 -30.04 -3.95 -40.84
CA GLU A 157 -28.74 -3.32 -40.59
C GLU A 157 -28.75 -2.37 -39.38
N GLU A 158 -29.89 -1.70 -39.11
CA GLU A 158 -30.03 -0.77 -37.98
C GLU A 158 -29.87 -1.47 -36.62
N LEU A 159 -30.48 -2.66 -36.45
CA LEU A 159 -30.38 -3.43 -35.21
C LEU A 159 -28.99 -4.04 -35.05
N TYR A 160 -28.37 -4.49 -36.15
CA TYR A 160 -26.99 -4.94 -36.14
C TYR A 160 -26.03 -3.85 -35.62
N GLN A 161 -26.16 -2.62 -36.13
CA GLN A 161 -25.35 -1.49 -35.65
C GLN A 161 -25.64 -1.13 -34.18
N ALA A 162 -26.86 -1.34 -33.70
CA ALA A 162 -27.20 -1.16 -32.30
C ALA A 162 -26.58 -2.23 -31.40
N ALA A 163 -26.65 -3.50 -31.81
CA ALA A 163 -26.11 -4.64 -31.06
C ALA A 163 -24.58 -4.62 -30.92
N LEU A 164 -23.86 -4.04 -31.89
CA LEU A 164 -22.40 -3.88 -31.81
C LEU A 164 -21.95 -2.84 -30.78
N LYS A 165 -22.84 -1.96 -30.30
CA LYS A 165 -22.46 -0.92 -29.34
C LYS A 165 -22.23 -1.56 -27.97
N PRO A 166 -21.10 -1.28 -27.30
CA PRO A 166 -20.88 -1.77 -25.95
C PRO A 166 -21.90 -1.14 -24.99
N ASP A 167 -22.44 -1.95 -24.07
CA ASP A 167 -23.36 -1.46 -23.05
C ASP A 167 -22.59 -0.69 -21.96
N PRO A 168 -22.84 0.62 -21.77
CA PRO A 168 -22.20 1.39 -20.71
C PRO A 168 -22.65 0.97 -19.30
N LEU A 169 -23.79 0.27 -19.17
CA LEU A 169 -24.32 -0.16 -17.87
C LEU A 169 -23.64 -1.42 -17.32
N LEU A 170 -22.80 -2.10 -18.12
CA LEU A 170 -22.11 -3.31 -17.69
C LEU A 170 -21.11 -3.06 -16.56
N PHE A 171 -20.53 -1.86 -16.49
CA PHE A 171 -19.55 -1.50 -15.46
C PHE A 171 -20.09 -0.40 -14.54
N PRO A 172 -20.01 -0.56 -13.20
CA PRO A 172 -19.36 -1.64 -12.46
C PRO A 172 -20.25 -2.89 -12.26
N PHE A 173 -19.77 -4.06 -12.67
CA PHE A 173 -20.42 -5.35 -12.40
C PHE A 173 -20.01 -5.89 -11.03
N THR A 174 -20.99 -6.22 -10.18
CA THR A 174 -20.78 -6.82 -8.85
C THR A 174 -21.57 -8.11 -8.74
N HIS A 175 -20.91 -9.20 -8.36
CA HIS A 175 -21.52 -10.51 -8.15
C HIS A 175 -20.86 -11.19 -6.95
N GLU A 176 -21.67 -11.73 -6.04
CA GLU A 176 -21.19 -12.50 -4.89
C GLU A 176 -21.15 -13.99 -5.26
N GLY A 177 -20.09 -14.69 -4.83
CA GLY A 177 -19.96 -16.13 -5.08
C GLY A 177 -21.05 -16.95 -4.37
N PRO A 178 -21.29 -18.20 -4.80
CA PRO A 178 -22.28 -19.07 -4.16
C PRO A 178 -21.88 -19.36 -2.69
N THR A 179 -22.87 -19.36 -1.80
CA THR A 179 -22.68 -19.77 -0.40
C THR A 179 -22.76 -21.29 -0.25
N HIS A 180 -22.10 -21.84 0.78
CA HIS A 180 -22.19 -23.28 1.06
C HIS A 180 -23.62 -23.72 1.44
N THR A 181 -24.32 -22.86 2.19
CA THR A 181 -25.72 -23.04 2.57
C THR A 181 -26.52 -21.80 2.23
N PRO A 182 -27.78 -21.95 1.75
CA PRO A 182 -28.65 -20.81 1.50
C PRO A 182 -29.01 -20.09 2.82
N PRO A 183 -29.39 -18.81 2.74
CA PRO A 183 -29.79 -18.04 3.92
C PRO A 183 -31.07 -18.61 4.55
N ILE A 184 -31.11 -18.64 5.87
CA ILE A 184 -32.29 -19.03 6.65
C ILE A 184 -33.23 -17.82 6.72
N THR A 185 -34.51 -18.03 6.41
CA THR A 185 -35.53 -16.98 6.53
C THR A 185 -35.72 -16.60 8.00
N GLN A 186 -35.77 -15.30 8.29
CA GLN A 186 -36.00 -14.74 9.65
C GLN A 186 -34.91 -15.11 10.68
N TYR A 187 -33.67 -15.32 10.23
CA TYR A 187 -32.55 -15.49 11.16
C TYR A 187 -32.18 -14.16 11.82
N GLU A 188 -32.31 -14.09 13.14
CA GLU A 188 -31.84 -12.95 13.95
C GLU A 188 -30.40 -13.20 14.40
N ALA A 189 -29.46 -12.45 13.82
CA ALA A 189 -28.07 -12.50 14.21
C ALA A 189 -27.86 -11.80 15.57
N PRO A 190 -26.92 -12.28 16.41
CA PRO A 190 -26.61 -11.63 17.68
C PRO A 190 -25.95 -10.26 17.47
N ASP A 191 -26.23 -9.33 18.40
CA ASP A 191 -25.65 -7.99 18.37
C ASP A 191 -24.12 -8.00 18.56
N GLY A 192 -23.42 -7.16 17.79
CA GLY A 192 -21.96 -7.02 17.85
C GLY A 192 -21.48 -5.64 17.41
N LYS A 193 -20.21 -5.33 17.70
CA LYS A 193 -19.55 -4.10 17.26
C LYS A 193 -18.44 -4.42 16.27
N TYR A 194 -18.46 -3.75 15.11
CA TYR A 194 -17.37 -3.80 14.14
C TYR A 194 -16.40 -2.65 14.40
N THR A 195 -15.13 -2.97 14.67
CA THR A 195 -14.04 -2.00 14.77
C THR A 195 -13.03 -2.28 13.67
N ASP A 196 -12.83 -1.32 12.79
CA ASP A 196 -11.80 -1.41 11.75
C ASP A 196 -10.41 -1.30 12.40
N ILE A 197 -9.59 -2.33 12.17
CA ILE A 197 -8.21 -2.46 12.66
C ILE A 197 -7.19 -2.43 11.52
N THR A 198 -7.59 -2.01 10.33
CA THR A 198 -6.69 -1.88 9.18
C THR A 198 -5.56 -0.90 9.49
N LYS A 199 -4.32 -1.31 9.16
CA LYS A 199 -3.14 -0.47 9.41
C LYS A 199 -3.07 0.62 8.35
N VAL A 200 -3.03 1.87 8.79
CA VAL A 200 -2.82 3.02 7.90
C VAL A 200 -1.32 3.23 7.71
N TYR A 201 -0.87 3.13 6.46
CA TYR A 201 0.51 3.37 6.06
C TYR A 201 0.66 4.81 5.56
N THR A 202 1.47 5.63 6.22
CA THR A 202 1.72 7.03 5.85
C THR A 202 3.09 7.18 5.18
N GLN A 203 3.13 7.93 4.07
CA GLN A 203 4.35 8.30 3.33
C GLN A 203 4.97 9.60 3.85
#